data_AF-A0A4U8YMQ5-F1
#
_entry.id   AF-A0A4U8YMQ5-F1
#
_cell.length_a   1.000
_cell.length_b   1.000
_cell.length_c   1.000
_cell.angle_alpha   90.00
_cell.angle_beta   90.00
_cell.angle_gamma   90.00
#
_symmetry.space_group_name_H-M   'P 1'
#
loop_
_entity.id
_entity.type
_entity.pdbx_description
1 polymer ?
#
loop_
_entity_poly.entity_id
_entity_poly.type
_entity_poly.pdbx_seq_one_letter_code
_entity_poly.pdbx_strand_id
1 'polypeptide(L)'
;MTNHPEKRDHERYEARQTISYRLTSSTEYKKGTTRNLSKTGFLLESDETIPEGESLDLSIRIDDTPVHFKGRCIHSVQPDAGPALSGVLVLKISTAGMVPFLSFIDNLEAQQQTNRSAMDNVVQRIASEHKIITQYVMVIQGILADAKTGSSSMELETVLDLMQKELSTHFYIEEKLLFKTGLIHLPAKFHGLIAELTHEHSELETALNQIIEAVQGLEADEGILAKGLDVQIEDYLTSLKHHATRELMELFPILESNEKAVQKLTQAVGEIVNG
;
A
#
# COMPACT_ATOMS: atom_id res chain seq x y z
N MET A 1 -28.28 -13.32 17.68
CA MET A 1 -26.94 -13.49 17.08
C MET A 1 -26.16 -12.22 17.36
N THR A 2 -25.27 -12.24 18.35
CA THR A 2 -24.41 -11.11 18.69
C THR A 2 -23.26 -11.08 17.70
N ASN A 3 -23.31 -10.15 16.74
CA ASN A 3 -22.16 -9.83 15.89
C ASN A 3 -21.07 -9.27 16.81
N HIS A 4 -20.11 -10.10 17.20
CA HIS A 4 -18.85 -9.59 17.70
C HIS A 4 -18.15 -8.92 16.52
N PRO A 5 -17.86 -7.61 16.58
CA PRO A 5 -17.06 -6.97 15.55
C PRO A 5 -15.69 -7.66 15.55
N GLU A 6 -15.33 -8.27 14.43
CA GLU A 6 -13.97 -8.71 14.15
C GLU A 6 -13.03 -7.56 14.47
N LYS A 7 -12.22 -7.72 15.51
CA LYS A 7 -11.23 -6.75 15.92
C LYS A 7 -10.12 -6.80 14.88
N ARG A 8 -10.28 -6.04 13.80
CA ARG A 8 -9.24 -5.90 12.78
C ARG A 8 -8.08 -5.15 13.41
N ASP A 9 -6.98 -5.85 13.66
CA ASP A 9 -5.70 -5.23 14.01
C ASP A 9 -5.23 -4.43 12.79
N HIS A 10 -5.56 -3.15 12.79
CA HIS A 10 -4.97 -2.17 11.88
C HIS A 10 -3.88 -1.45 12.66
N GLU A 11 -2.66 -1.43 12.12
CA GLU A 11 -1.61 -0.55 12.62
C GLU A 11 -2.09 0.90 12.48
N ARG A 12 -2.06 1.61 13.60
CA ARG A 12 -2.56 2.98 13.72
C ARG A 12 -1.47 3.84 14.30
N TYR A 13 -1.22 4.96 13.63
CA TYR A 13 -0.17 5.90 13.98
C TYR A 13 -0.79 7.13 14.64
N GLU A 14 -0.29 7.48 15.82
CA GLU A 14 -0.66 8.72 16.48
C GLU A 14 -0.09 9.90 15.68
N ALA A 15 -0.94 10.52 14.88
CA ALA A 15 -0.63 11.70 14.10
C ALA A 15 -1.81 12.67 14.13
N ARG A 16 -1.51 13.95 14.37
CA ARG A 16 -2.49 15.03 14.41
C ARG A 16 -2.29 15.95 13.24
N GLN A 17 -3.14 15.81 12.22
CA GLN A 17 -3.17 16.69 11.06
C GLN A 17 -4.46 17.49 11.07
N THR A 18 -4.36 18.78 10.75
CA THR A 18 -5.54 19.59 10.48
C THR A 18 -6.19 19.08 9.21
N ILE A 19 -7.48 18.77 9.28
CA ILE A 19 -8.26 18.25 8.16
C ILE A 19 -9.44 19.17 7.91
N SER A 20 -9.66 19.54 6.66
CA SER A 20 -10.91 20.13 6.23
C SER A 20 -11.82 19.02 5.71
N TYR A 21 -13.09 19.04 6.10
CA TYR A 21 -14.05 18.04 5.65
C TYR A 21 -15.39 18.67 5.32
N ARG A 22 -16.15 18.02 4.44
CA ARG A 22 -17.51 18.38 4.06
C ARG A 22 -18.35 17.12 4.00
N LEU A 23 -19.51 17.14 4.65
CA LEU A 23 -20.48 16.05 4.55
C LEU A 23 -21.15 16.10 3.18
N THR A 24 -21.44 14.96 2.55
CA THR A 24 -22.10 14.96 1.23
C THR A 24 -23.52 15.57 1.30
N SER A 25 -24.16 15.47 2.45
CA SER A 25 -25.44 16.15 2.75
C SER A 25 -25.33 17.67 2.96
N SER A 26 -24.12 18.24 3.02
CA SER A 26 -23.87 19.65 3.29
C SER A 26 -22.96 20.29 2.25
N THR A 27 -23.13 21.59 2.03
CA THR A 27 -22.23 22.38 1.17
C THR A 27 -21.09 23.05 1.96
N GLU A 28 -21.19 23.07 3.29
CA GLU A 28 -20.26 23.77 4.17
C GLU A 28 -19.02 22.93 4.48
N TYR A 29 -17.84 23.54 4.36
CA TYR A 29 -16.59 22.96 4.82
C TYR A 29 -16.36 23.25 6.29
N LYS A 30 -16.07 22.20 7.04
CA LYS A 30 -15.74 22.23 8.46
C LYS A 30 -14.26 21.87 8.65
N LYS A 31 -13.76 22.13 9.86
CA LYS A 31 -12.40 21.80 10.27
C LYS A 31 -12.43 20.76 11.36
N GLY A 32 -11.47 19.85 11.32
CA GLY A 32 -11.26 18.86 12.36
C GLY A 32 -9.77 18.55 12.50
N THR A 33 -9.48 17.57 13.33
CA THR A 33 -8.13 17.05 13.54
C THR A 33 -8.14 15.53 13.42
N THR A 34 -7.21 14.96 12.67
CA THR A 34 -7.06 13.50 12.59
C THR A 34 -6.40 12.95 13.85
N ARG A 35 -6.71 11.71 14.19
CA ARG A 35 -5.98 10.88 15.17
C ARG A 35 -5.93 9.44 14.68
N ASN A 36 -4.94 8.68 15.16
CA ASN A 36 -4.82 7.25 14.89
C ASN A 36 -4.96 6.93 13.39
N LEU A 37 -4.17 7.60 12.55
CA LEU A 37 -4.23 7.40 11.11
C LEU A 37 -3.69 6.03 10.74
N SER A 38 -4.29 5.44 9.72
CA SER A 38 -3.82 4.26 9.00
C SER A 38 -4.02 4.46 7.50
N LYS A 39 -3.56 3.49 6.71
CA LYS A 39 -3.79 3.47 5.26
C LYS A 39 -5.29 3.39 4.89
N THR A 40 -6.13 2.89 5.79
CA THR A 40 -7.55 2.61 5.52
C THR A 40 -8.51 3.54 6.24
N GLY A 41 -8.04 4.35 7.20
CA GLY A 41 -8.93 5.19 7.98
C GLY A 41 -8.23 6.00 9.05
N PHE A 42 -9.03 6.79 9.78
CA PHE A 42 -8.56 7.57 10.91
C PHE A 42 -9.73 7.94 11.83
N LEU A 43 -9.41 8.39 13.04
CA LEU A 43 -10.36 9.08 13.90
C LEU A 43 -10.35 10.56 13.55
N LEU A 44 -11.53 11.15 13.42
CA LEU A 44 -11.75 12.56 13.19
C LEU A 44 -12.27 13.19 14.49
N GLU A 45 -11.48 14.09 15.07
CA GLU A 45 -11.90 15.02 16.12
C GLU A 45 -12.59 16.22 15.47
N SER A 46 -13.83 16.50 15.86
CA SER A 46 -14.61 17.62 15.34
C SER A 46 -15.55 18.20 16.40
N ASP A 47 -16.10 19.39 16.11
CA ASP A 47 -16.99 20.10 17.06
C ASP A 47 -18.39 19.50 17.14
N GLU A 48 -18.75 18.62 16.20
CA GLU A 48 -20.07 18.02 16.08
C GLU A 48 -19.98 16.53 15.77
N THR A 49 -20.98 15.77 16.20
CA THR A 49 -21.07 14.35 15.86
C THR A 49 -21.45 14.18 14.39
N ILE A 50 -20.67 13.40 13.65
CA ILE A 50 -20.99 13.05 12.25
C ILE A 50 -21.87 11.80 12.24
N PRO A 51 -23.04 11.79 11.58
CA PRO A 51 -23.89 10.60 11.53
C PRO A 51 -23.16 9.38 10.96
N GLU A 52 -23.38 8.20 11.56
CA GLU A 52 -22.85 6.95 11.01
C GLU A 52 -23.47 6.69 9.63
N GLY A 53 -22.65 6.22 8.69
CA GLY A 53 -23.01 6.04 7.28
C GLY A 53 -22.84 7.29 6.41
N GLU A 54 -22.67 8.48 7.00
CA GLU A 54 -22.49 9.72 6.25
C GLU A 54 -21.20 9.70 5.43
N SER A 55 -21.29 10.14 4.17
CA SER A 55 -20.15 10.23 3.26
C SER A 55 -19.47 11.59 3.39
N LEU A 56 -18.14 11.59 3.35
CA LEU A 56 -17.33 12.78 3.59
C LEU A 56 -16.36 13.03 2.43
N ASP A 57 -16.24 14.31 2.06
CA ASP A 57 -15.15 14.83 1.25
C ASP A 57 -14.13 15.45 2.19
N LEU A 58 -12.90 14.93 2.21
CA LEU A 58 -11.88 15.40 3.15
C LEU A 58 -10.63 15.90 2.44
N SER A 59 -9.88 16.77 3.10
CA SER A 59 -8.59 17.27 2.61
C SER A 59 -7.63 17.54 3.76
N ILE A 60 -6.42 17.00 3.66
CA ILE A 60 -5.29 17.33 4.54
C ILE A 60 -4.16 17.92 3.70
N ARG A 61 -3.24 18.65 4.32
CA ARG A 61 -1.97 19.04 3.68
C ARG A 61 -0.85 18.19 4.26
N ILE A 62 -0.05 17.58 3.38
CA ILE A 62 1.17 16.87 3.73
C ILE A 62 2.29 17.55 2.93
N ASP A 63 3.26 18.14 3.63
CA ASP A 63 4.40 18.84 3.02
C ASP A 63 3.96 19.78 1.88
N ASP A 64 2.98 20.63 2.20
CA ASP A 64 2.33 21.57 1.28
C ASP A 64 1.52 20.99 0.11
N THR A 65 1.48 19.66 -0.03
CA THR A 65 0.65 18.97 -1.01
C THR A 65 -0.75 18.70 -0.45
N PRO A 66 -1.82 19.24 -1.05
CA PRO A 66 -3.18 18.90 -0.65
C PRO A 66 -3.49 17.46 -1.07
N VAL A 67 -3.84 16.64 -0.09
CA VAL A 67 -4.35 15.28 -0.32
C VAL A 67 -5.85 15.30 -0.09
N HIS A 68 -6.61 14.88 -1.10
CA HIS A 68 -8.06 14.79 -1.02
C HIS A 68 -8.51 13.35 -0.81
N PHE A 69 -9.54 13.16 0.00
CA PHE A 69 -10.11 11.86 0.30
C PHE A 69 -11.62 11.87 0.06
N LYS A 70 -12.16 10.70 -0.30
CA LYS A 70 -13.55 10.36 -0.02
C LYS A 70 -13.54 9.36 1.12
N GLY A 71 -14.38 9.58 2.12
CA GLY A 71 -14.50 8.68 3.26
C GLY A 71 -15.95 8.44 3.66
N ARG A 72 -16.14 7.55 4.62
CA ARG A 72 -17.44 7.30 5.25
C ARG A 72 -17.28 7.22 6.75
N CYS A 73 -18.17 7.88 7.48
CA CYS A 73 -18.29 7.73 8.92
C CYS A 73 -18.82 6.32 9.22
N ILE A 74 -18.04 5.50 9.92
CA ILE A 74 -18.44 4.13 10.29
C ILE A 74 -18.80 4.00 11.76
N HIS A 75 -18.39 4.97 12.56
CA HIS A 75 -18.71 5.03 13.98
C HIS A 75 -18.59 6.45 14.51
N SER A 76 -19.47 6.86 15.41
CA SER A 76 -19.37 8.18 16.06
C SER A 76 -19.70 8.13 17.54
N VAL A 77 -18.93 8.87 18.32
CA VAL A 77 -19.09 9.02 19.77
C VAL A 77 -18.98 10.49 20.14
N GLN A 78 -19.92 10.97 20.95
CA GLN A 78 -19.82 12.25 21.63
C GLN A 78 -19.42 11.98 23.10
N PRO A 79 -18.18 12.25 23.50
CA PRO A 79 -17.78 12.13 24.90
C PRO A 79 -18.50 13.17 25.77
N ASP A 80 -18.68 12.87 27.06
CA ASP A 80 -19.24 13.81 28.05
C ASP A 80 -18.43 15.10 28.19
N ALA A 81 -17.12 15.01 27.91
CA ALA A 81 -16.21 16.15 27.85
C ALA A 81 -15.23 15.97 26.69
N GLY A 82 -15.17 16.97 25.80
CA GLY A 82 -14.22 17.01 24.67
C GLY A 82 -14.90 17.03 23.29
N PRO A 83 -14.09 16.97 22.22
CA PRO A 83 -14.59 16.98 20.85
C PRO A 83 -15.31 15.67 20.51
N ALA A 84 -16.21 15.74 19.53
CA ALA A 84 -16.81 14.57 18.92
C ALA A 84 -15.74 13.73 18.22
N LEU A 85 -15.85 12.40 18.32
CA LEU A 85 -14.95 11.46 17.69
C LEU A 85 -15.70 10.63 16.66
N SER A 86 -15.29 10.74 15.39
CA SER A 86 -15.87 9.97 14.29
C SER A 86 -14.80 9.09 13.64
N GLY A 87 -15.03 7.78 13.62
CA GLY A 87 -14.22 6.83 12.83
C GLY A 87 -14.55 6.98 11.35
N VAL A 88 -13.55 7.41 10.57
CA VAL A 88 -13.66 7.61 9.13
C VAL A 88 -12.92 6.49 8.42
N LEU A 89 -13.64 5.71 7.62
CA LEU A 89 -13.07 4.78 6.65
C LEU A 89 -12.73 5.56 5.37
N VAL A 90 -11.48 5.50 4.93
CA VAL A 90 -11.06 6.06 3.64
C VAL A 90 -11.52 5.14 2.53
N LEU A 91 -12.32 5.68 1.61
CA LEU A 91 -12.85 4.97 0.44
C LEU A 91 -12.04 5.28 -0.82
N LYS A 92 -11.54 6.52 -0.93
CA LYS A 92 -10.77 6.98 -2.08
C LYS A 92 -9.76 8.04 -1.63
N ILE A 93 -8.61 8.05 -2.29
CA ILE A 93 -7.60 9.10 -2.18
C ILE A 93 -7.39 9.69 -3.58
N SER A 94 -7.23 11.00 -3.70
CA SER A 94 -6.86 11.63 -4.96
C SER A 94 -5.51 11.10 -5.43
N THR A 95 -5.40 10.76 -6.71
CA THR A 95 -4.18 10.22 -7.33
C THR A 95 -2.95 11.07 -7.01
N ALA A 96 -3.04 12.39 -7.20
CA ALA A 96 -1.96 13.34 -6.90
C ALA A 96 -1.54 13.40 -5.41
N GLY A 97 -2.46 13.08 -4.50
CA GLY A 97 -2.21 13.12 -3.05
C GLY A 97 -1.81 11.78 -2.45
N MET A 98 -1.93 10.69 -3.22
CA MET A 98 -1.75 9.34 -2.73
C MET A 98 -0.29 9.01 -2.39
N VAL A 99 0.66 9.30 -3.29
CA VAL A 99 2.10 9.10 -3.02
C VAL A 99 2.57 9.91 -1.80
N PRO A 100 2.25 11.22 -1.67
CA PRO A 100 2.53 11.98 -0.46
C PRO A 100 1.90 11.37 0.79
N PHE A 101 0.64 10.93 0.71
CA PHE A 101 -0.05 10.34 1.85
C PHE A 101 0.58 9.04 2.33
N LEU A 102 0.90 8.14 1.41
CA LEU A 102 1.53 6.87 1.73
C LEU A 102 2.92 7.09 2.32
N SER A 103 3.72 7.97 1.71
CA SER A 103 5.04 8.36 2.21
C SER A 103 4.95 8.95 3.63
N PHE A 104 3.92 9.76 3.90
CA PHE A 104 3.66 10.30 5.23
C PHE A 104 3.33 9.21 6.26
N ILE A 105 2.46 8.25 5.90
CA ILE A 105 2.14 7.12 6.78
C ILE A 105 3.39 6.27 7.05
N ASP A 106 4.19 5.99 6.01
CA ASP A 106 5.41 5.20 6.14
C ASP A 106 6.47 5.94 7.00
N ASN A 107 6.54 7.28 6.92
CA ASN A 107 7.37 8.09 7.83
C ASN A 107 6.90 8.01 9.29
N LEU A 108 5.59 8.01 9.55
CA LEU A 108 5.06 7.84 10.91
C LEU A 108 5.42 6.45 11.47
N GLU A 109 5.39 5.43 10.62
CA GLU A 109 5.80 4.08 10.98
C GLU A 109 7.29 4.01 11.32
N ALA A 110 8.15 4.59 10.46
CA ALA A 110 9.59 4.66 10.70
C ALA A 110 9.93 5.41 12.01
N GLN A 111 9.19 6.48 12.33
CA GLN A 111 9.34 7.20 13.61
C GLN A 111 8.91 6.38 14.83
N GLN A 112 7.92 5.49 14.69
CA GLN A 112 7.56 4.57 15.77
C GLN A 112 8.56 3.40 15.89
N GLN A 113 9.10 2.91 14.78
CA GLN A 113 10.09 1.84 14.74
C GLN A 113 11.46 2.29 15.28
N THR A 114 11.90 3.52 15.00
CA THR A 114 13.15 4.09 15.54
C THR A 114 13.13 4.23 17.08
N ASN A 115 11.95 4.26 17.71
CA ASN A 115 11.81 4.23 19.17
C ASN A 115 11.81 2.81 19.78
N ARG A 116 11.81 1.76 18.96
CA ARG A 116 12.04 0.36 19.35
C ARG A 116 13.47 -0.03 18.96
N SER A 117 14.46 0.38 19.75
CA SER A 117 15.87 0.10 19.42
C SER A 117 16.22 -1.40 19.41
N ALA A 118 17.08 -1.78 18.45
CA ALA A 118 18.08 -2.86 18.46
C ALA A 118 17.87 -3.96 17.39
N MET A 119 18.73 -3.86 16.36
CA MET A 119 18.83 -4.65 15.12
C MET A 119 17.78 -4.33 14.05
N ASP A 120 18.06 -3.32 13.23
CA ASP A 120 17.52 -3.19 11.87
C ASP A 120 17.83 -4.49 11.11
N ASN A 121 16.90 -5.45 11.13
CA ASN A 121 17.04 -6.65 10.34
C ASN A 121 16.83 -6.25 8.88
N VAL A 122 17.91 -6.36 8.10
CA VAL A 122 17.89 -6.10 6.65
C VAL A 122 16.78 -6.85 5.92
N VAL A 123 16.41 -8.05 6.39
CA VAL A 123 15.28 -8.81 5.83
C VAL A 123 13.96 -8.11 6.11
N GLN A 124 13.76 -7.56 7.32
CA GLN A 124 12.57 -6.77 7.63
C GLN A 124 12.50 -5.48 6.82
N ARG A 125 13.65 -4.85 6.56
CA ARG A 125 13.70 -3.65 5.72
C ARG A 125 13.25 -3.96 4.30
N ILE A 126 13.73 -5.06 3.72
CA ILE A 126 13.30 -5.46 2.37
C ILE A 126 11.85 -5.95 2.38
N ALA A 127 11.41 -6.68 3.42
CA ALA A 127 10.01 -7.06 3.61
C ALA A 127 9.07 -5.85 3.70
N SER A 128 9.56 -4.72 4.21
CA SER A 128 8.79 -3.48 4.24
C SER A 128 8.61 -2.87 2.85
N GLU A 129 9.44 -3.22 1.87
CA GLU A 129 9.29 -2.78 0.48
C GLU A 129 8.06 -3.43 -0.19
N HIS A 130 7.60 -4.62 0.23
CA HIS A 130 6.35 -5.24 -0.26
C HIS A 130 5.10 -4.37 -0.02
N LYS A 131 5.20 -3.31 0.80
CA LYS A 131 4.16 -2.27 0.88
C LYS A 131 3.86 -1.67 -0.49
N ILE A 132 4.86 -1.56 -1.36
CA ILE A 132 4.72 -1.05 -2.73
C ILE A 132 3.68 -1.86 -3.53
N ILE A 133 3.70 -3.18 -3.37
CA ILE A 133 2.76 -4.11 -4.02
C ILE A 133 1.34 -3.85 -3.52
N THR A 134 1.15 -3.73 -2.20
CA THR A 134 -0.17 -3.40 -1.64
C THR A 134 -0.69 -2.04 -2.09
N GLN A 135 0.20 -1.05 -2.24
CA GLN A 135 -0.16 0.26 -2.77
C GLN A 135 -0.66 0.15 -4.20
N TYR A 136 0.12 -0.45 -5.11
CA TYR A 136 -0.26 -0.62 -6.52
C TYR A 136 -1.57 -1.38 -6.71
N VAL A 137 -1.77 -2.46 -5.96
CA VAL A 137 -3.04 -3.18 -5.93
C VAL A 137 -4.19 -2.22 -5.64
N MET A 138 -4.10 -1.41 -4.58
CA MET A 138 -5.18 -0.51 -4.19
C MET A 138 -5.43 0.56 -5.25
N VAL A 139 -4.35 1.14 -5.82
CA VAL A 139 -4.45 2.15 -6.88
C VAL A 139 -5.20 1.60 -8.08
N ILE A 140 -4.71 0.48 -8.60
CA ILE A 140 -5.20 -0.10 -9.84
C ILE A 140 -6.64 -0.60 -9.64
N GLN A 141 -6.98 -1.21 -8.51
CA GLN A 141 -8.36 -1.56 -8.18
C GLN A 141 -9.28 -0.34 -8.13
N GLY A 142 -8.80 0.80 -7.60
CA GLY A 142 -9.52 2.07 -7.62
C GLY A 142 -9.78 2.57 -9.05
N ILE A 143 -8.76 2.55 -9.90
CA ILE A 143 -8.86 2.95 -11.31
C ILE A 143 -9.84 2.05 -12.07
N LEU A 144 -9.76 0.73 -11.88
CA LEU A 144 -10.67 -0.23 -12.52
C LEU A 144 -12.13 -0.03 -12.07
N ALA A 145 -12.35 0.29 -10.80
CA ALA A 145 -13.69 0.61 -10.29
C ALA A 145 -14.24 1.91 -10.92
N ASP A 146 -13.41 2.94 -11.06
CA ASP A 146 -13.80 4.19 -11.71
C ASP A 146 -14.08 3.99 -13.21
N ALA A 147 -13.30 3.16 -13.90
CA ALA A 147 -13.51 2.81 -15.31
C ALA A 147 -14.87 2.16 -15.54
N LYS A 148 -15.36 1.33 -14.59
CA LYS A 148 -16.73 0.76 -14.61
C LYS A 148 -17.83 1.82 -14.54
N THR A 149 -17.50 3.04 -14.11
CA THR A 149 -18.42 4.18 -14.04
C THR A 149 -18.22 5.22 -15.15
N GLY A 150 -17.33 4.96 -16.12
CA GLY A 150 -17.13 5.81 -17.30
C GLY A 150 -16.04 6.88 -17.19
N SER A 151 -15.09 6.74 -16.25
CA SER A 151 -13.92 7.64 -16.13
C SER A 151 -12.73 7.18 -17.00
N SER A 152 -11.88 8.13 -17.40
CA SER A 152 -10.81 8.00 -18.41
C SER A 152 -9.65 7.05 -18.05
N SER A 153 -9.09 6.40 -19.07
CA SER A 153 -8.00 5.40 -19.05
C SER A 153 -6.57 5.96 -18.84
N MET A 154 -6.34 7.26 -18.99
CA MET A 154 -4.98 7.85 -19.01
C MET A 154 -4.25 7.72 -17.66
N GLU A 155 -4.98 7.56 -16.55
CA GLU A 155 -4.40 7.33 -15.23
C GLU A 155 -3.81 5.92 -15.07
N LEU A 156 -4.31 4.92 -15.81
CA LEU A 156 -3.86 3.54 -15.67
C LEU A 156 -2.45 3.34 -16.25
N GLU A 157 -2.21 3.86 -17.45
CA GLU A 157 -0.92 3.73 -18.16
C GLU A 157 0.23 4.28 -17.31
N THR A 158 0.06 5.49 -16.76
CA THR A 158 1.08 6.11 -15.89
C THR A 158 1.38 5.28 -14.65
N VAL A 159 0.34 4.68 -14.04
CA VAL A 159 0.50 3.84 -12.85
C VAL A 159 1.21 2.52 -13.19
N LEU A 160 0.90 1.91 -14.34
CA LEU A 160 1.54 0.67 -14.78
C LEU A 160 3.02 0.88 -15.13
N ASP A 161 3.39 1.99 -15.78
CA ASP A 161 4.78 2.31 -16.08
C ASP A 161 5.61 2.51 -14.80
N LEU A 162 5.05 3.20 -13.81
CA LEU A 162 5.69 3.36 -12.50
C LEU A 162 5.83 2.01 -11.78
N MET A 163 4.77 1.21 -11.79
CA MET A 163 4.75 -0.13 -11.21
C MET A 163 5.83 -1.03 -11.83
N GLN A 164 5.99 -1.00 -13.15
CA GLN A 164 7.02 -1.77 -13.86
C GLN A 164 8.41 -1.40 -13.38
N LYS A 165 8.73 -0.11 -13.38
CA LYS A 165 10.06 0.36 -12.98
C LYS A 165 10.38 -0.03 -11.53
N GLU A 166 9.42 0.14 -10.63
CA GLU A 166 9.61 -0.15 -9.21
C GLU A 166 9.68 -1.65 -8.93
N LEU A 167 8.81 -2.46 -9.52
CA LEU A 167 8.85 -3.92 -9.37
C LEU A 167 10.10 -4.54 -9.97
N SER A 168 10.53 -4.14 -11.16
CA SER A 168 11.78 -4.65 -11.74
C SER A 168 12.99 -4.29 -10.88
N THR A 169 12.98 -3.12 -10.24
CA THR A 169 14.05 -2.74 -9.29
C THR A 169 14.00 -3.62 -8.04
N HIS A 170 12.80 -3.85 -7.50
CA HIS A 170 12.59 -4.69 -6.33
C HIS A 170 13.03 -6.14 -6.58
N PHE A 171 12.52 -6.79 -7.64
CA PHE A 171 12.91 -8.14 -8.04
C PHE A 171 14.42 -8.26 -8.28
N TYR A 172 15.04 -7.26 -8.92
CA TYR A 172 16.49 -7.23 -9.10
C TYR A 172 17.24 -7.26 -7.76
N ILE A 173 16.82 -6.44 -6.79
CA ILE A 173 17.43 -6.41 -5.46
C ILE A 173 17.26 -7.77 -4.78
N GLU A 174 16.06 -8.33 -4.80
CA GLU A 174 15.79 -9.63 -4.19
C GLU A 174 16.66 -10.73 -4.79
N GLU A 175 16.72 -10.84 -6.12
CA GLU A 175 17.52 -11.85 -6.80
C GLU A 175 19.02 -11.70 -6.54
N LYS A 176 19.55 -10.48 -6.67
CA LYS A 176 20.99 -10.23 -6.55
C LYS A 176 21.48 -10.31 -5.11
N LEU A 177 20.61 -10.00 -4.16
CA LEU A 177 20.97 -9.86 -2.75
C LEU A 177 20.37 -10.98 -1.90
N LEU A 178 19.04 -11.02 -1.75
CA LEU A 178 18.32 -11.96 -0.88
C LEU A 178 18.46 -13.40 -1.36
N PHE A 179 18.04 -13.68 -2.58
CA PHE A 179 17.99 -15.04 -3.12
C PHE A 179 19.39 -15.61 -3.28
N LYS A 180 20.33 -14.81 -3.80
CA LYS A 180 21.74 -15.18 -3.87
C LYS A 180 22.32 -15.53 -2.49
N THR A 181 22.04 -14.72 -1.46
CA THR A 181 22.46 -15.03 -0.09
C THR A 181 21.80 -16.32 0.40
N GLY A 182 20.50 -16.48 0.14
CA GLY A 182 19.74 -17.67 0.47
C GLY A 182 20.37 -18.94 -0.11
N LEU A 183 20.72 -18.94 -1.40
CA LEU A 183 21.36 -20.07 -2.07
C LEU A 183 22.72 -20.44 -1.46
N ILE A 184 23.50 -19.46 -0.98
CA ILE A 184 24.83 -19.69 -0.40
C ILE A 184 24.74 -20.18 1.06
N HIS A 185 23.79 -19.66 1.83
CA HIS A 185 23.79 -19.80 3.30
C HIS A 185 22.64 -20.64 3.87
N LEU A 186 21.58 -20.90 3.11
CA LEU A 186 20.50 -21.78 3.53
C LEU A 186 20.75 -23.24 3.14
N PRO A 187 20.18 -24.20 3.89
CA PRO A 187 20.16 -25.61 3.50
C PRO A 187 19.55 -25.85 2.11
N ALA A 188 20.10 -26.81 1.37
CA ALA A 188 19.70 -27.13 -0.01
C ALA A 188 18.21 -27.44 -0.18
N LYS A 189 17.52 -27.92 0.87
CA LYS A 189 16.07 -28.16 0.85
C LYS A 189 15.23 -26.91 0.56
N PHE A 190 15.79 -25.70 0.74
CA PHE A 190 15.11 -24.43 0.47
C PHE A 190 15.48 -23.84 -0.90
N HIS A 191 16.41 -24.44 -1.64
CA HIS A 191 16.82 -23.93 -2.96
C HIS A 191 15.70 -24.04 -3.99
N GLY A 192 14.81 -25.03 -3.86
CA GLY A 192 13.61 -25.15 -4.68
C GLY A 192 12.69 -23.94 -4.56
N LEU A 193 12.41 -23.51 -3.32
CA LEU A 193 11.58 -22.31 -3.06
C LEU A 193 12.18 -21.06 -3.72
N ILE A 194 13.49 -20.84 -3.59
CA ILE A 194 14.16 -19.68 -4.21
C ILE A 194 14.07 -19.74 -5.73
N ALA A 195 14.24 -20.92 -6.33
CA ALA A 195 14.13 -21.10 -7.77
C ALA A 195 12.71 -20.84 -8.28
N GLU A 196 11.69 -21.29 -7.54
CA GLU A 196 10.29 -21.00 -7.84
C GLU A 196 9.98 -19.50 -7.77
N LEU A 197 10.39 -18.81 -6.71
CA LEU A 197 10.17 -17.36 -6.56
C LEU A 197 10.89 -16.55 -7.66
N THR A 198 12.10 -16.97 -8.03
CA THR A 198 12.83 -16.35 -9.16
C THR A 198 12.09 -16.57 -10.48
N HIS A 199 11.48 -17.74 -10.67
CA HIS A 199 10.68 -18.01 -11.86
C HIS A 199 9.42 -17.13 -11.89
N GLU A 200 8.74 -16.98 -10.75
CA GLU A 200 7.57 -16.11 -10.60
C GLU A 200 7.89 -14.66 -10.96
N HIS A 201 9.07 -14.11 -10.61
CA HIS A 201 9.48 -12.77 -11.06
C HIS A 201 9.43 -12.63 -12.57
N SER A 202 9.98 -13.61 -13.30
CA SER A 202 9.99 -13.59 -14.77
C SER A 202 8.59 -13.65 -15.36
N GLU A 203 7.70 -14.46 -14.76
CA GLU A 203 6.29 -14.55 -15.16
C GLU A 203 5.54 -13.24 -14.89
N LEU A 204 5.77 -12.63 -13.72
CA LEU A 204 5.15 -11.36 -13.32
C LEU A 204 5.62 -10.20 -14.19
N GLU A 205 6.92 -10.08 -14.49
CA GLU A 205 7.44 -9.05 -15.40
C GLU A 205 6.88 -9.22 -16.81
N THR A 206 6.81 -10.46 -17.31
CA THR A 206 6.24 -10.76 -18.63
C THR A 206 4.76 -10.37 -18.69
N ALA A 207 3.98 -10.75 -17.68
CA ALA A 207 2.56 -10.42 -17.60
C ALA A 207 2.32 -8.91 -17.51
N LEU A 208 3.12 -8.18 -16.72
CA LEU A 208 3.01 -6.73 -16.61
C LEU A 208 3.33 -6.03 -17.93
N ASN A 209 4.38 -6.48 -18.65
CA ASN A 209 4.72 -5.93 -19.95
C ASN A 209 3.60 -6.13 -20.98
N GLN A 210 2.97 -7.31 -20.99
CA GLN A 210 1.83 -7.59 -21.86
C GLN A 210 0.64 -6.69 -21.53
N ILE A 211 0.36 -6.44 -20.25
CA ILE A 211 -0.69 -5.52 -19.81
C ILE A 211 -0.38 -4.09 -20.26
N ILE A 212 0.85 -3.62 -20.09
CA ILE A 212 1.28 -2.27 -20.51
C ILE A 212 1.11 -2.11 -22.03
N GLU A 213 1.62 -3.05 -22.82
CA GLU A 213 1.48 -3.03 -24.28
C GLU A 213 0.00 -3.01 -24.71
N ALA A 214 -0.84 -3.79 -24.03
CA ALA A 214 -2.27 -3.85 -24.34
C ALA A 214 -3.01 -2.56 -23.95
N VAL A 215 -2.63 -1.90 -22.86
CA VAL A 215 -3.19 -0.61 -22.44
C VAL A 215 -2.73 0.52 -23.37
N GLN A 216 -1.46 0.54 -23.75
CA GLN A 216 -0.90 1.52 -24.70
C GLN A 216 -1.46 1.35 -26.12
N GLY A 217 -1.87 0.14 -26.48
CA GLY A 217 -2.51 -0.17 -27.76
C GLY A 217 -4.01 0.13 -27.82
N LEU A 218 -4.62 0.69 -26.77
CA LEU A 218 -6.03 1.08 -26.78
C LEU A 218 -6.25 2.33 -27.65
N GLU A 219 -7.23 2.26 -28.55
CA GLU A 219 -7.71 3.45 -29.25
C GLU A 219 -8.48 4.38 -28.30
N ALA A 220 -8.61 5.67 -28.64
CA ALA A 220 -9.18 6.69 -27.75
C ALA A 220 -10.64 6.43 -27.32
N ASP A 221 -11.39 5.63 -28.09
CA ASP A 221 -12.76 5.21 -27.80
C ASP A 221 -12.87 3.78 -27.24
N GLU A 222 -11.75 3.05 -27.13
CA GLU A 222 -11.70 1.71 -26.56
C GLU A 222 -11.46 1.77 -25.06
N GLY A 223 -12.48 1.43 -24.28
CA GLY A 223 -12.37 1.29 -22.83
C GLY A 223 -11.69 -0.02 -22.42
N ILE A 224 -10.92 0.03 -21.31
CA ILE A 224 -10.23 -1.13 -20.68
C ILE A 224 -11.16 -2.35 -20.51
N LEU A 225 -12.42 -2.10 -20.14
CA LEU A 225 -13.45 -3.13 -19.92
C LEU A 225 -13.88 -3.83 -21.22
N ALA A 226 -13.93 -3.10 -22.34
CA ALA A 226 -14.40 -3.65 -23.61
C ALA A 226 -13.43 -4.70 -24.18
N LYS A 227 -12.16 -4.62 -23.79
CA LYS A 227 -11.09 -5.55 -24.20
C LYS A 227 -10.83 -6.66 -23.18
N GLY A 228 -11.55 -6.69 -22.06
CA GLY A 228 -11.31 -7.64 -20.97
C GLY A 228 -9.96 -7.47 -20.30
N LEU A 229 -9.36 -6.27 -20.38
CA LEU A 229 -8.09 -5.97 -19.73
C LEU A 229 -8.23 -5.88 -18.21
N ASP A 230 -9.42 -5.54 -17.71
CA ASP A 230 -9.71 -5.55 -16.28
C ASP A 230 -9.49 -6.93 -15.66
N VAL A 231 -9.92 -7.99 -16.34
CA VAL A 231 -9.70 -9.38 -15.88
C VAL A 231 -8.21 -9.71 -15.86
N GLN A 232 -7.48 -9.38 -16.92
CA GLN A 232 -6.03 -9.64 -16.98
C GLN A 232 -5.27 -8.89 -15.88
N ILE A 233 -5.65 -7.64 -15.61
CA ILE A 233 -5.06 -6.84 -14.54
C ILE A 233 -5.43 -7.43 -13.16
N GLU A 234 -6.68 -7.82 -12.93
CA GLU A 234 -7.11 -8.43 -11.68
C GLU A 234 -6.39 -9.76 -11.40
N ASP A 235 -6.20 -10.59 -12.43
CA ASP A 235 -5.44 -11.84 -12.36
C ASP A 235 -3.96 -11.56 -12.03
N TYR A 236 -3.35 -10.60 -12.71
CA TYR A 236 -1.97 -10.18 -12.43
C TYR A 236 -1.78 -9.69 -10.99
N LEU A 237 -2.67 -8.81 -10.50
CA LEU A 237 -2.63 -8.33 -9.12
C LEU A 237 -2.81 -9.46 -8.10
N THR A 238 -3.58 -10.49 -8.45
CA THR A 238 -3.76 -11.68 -7.60
C THR A 238 -2.49 -12.51 -7.54
N SER A 239 -1.84 -12.75 -8.68
CA SER A 239 -0.54 -13.44 -8.75
C SER A 239 0.55 -12.68 -7.99
N LEU A 240 0.62 -11.36 -8.15
CA LEU A 240 1.60 -10.53 -7.44
C LEU A 240 1.40 -10.56 -5.92
N LYS A 241 0.15 -10.53 -5.44
CA LYS A 241 -0.16 -10.72 -4.01
C LYS A 241 0.23 -12.09 -3.51
N HIS A 242 -0.04 -13.12 -4.31
CA HIS A 242 0.29 -14.49 -3.96
C HIS A 242 1.80 -14.65 -3.80
N HIS A 243 2.57 -14.18 -4.77
CA HIS A 243 4.02 -14.12 -4.75
C HIS A 243 4.55 -13.42 -3.48
N ALA A 244 4.13 -12.17 -3.24
CA ALA A 244 4.49 -11.42 -2.04
C ALA A 244 4.17 -12.16 -0.73
N THR A 245 3.02 -12.86 -0.69
CA THR A 245 2.63 -13.65 0.48
C THR A 245 3.59 -14.82 0.70
N ARG A 246 4.01 -15.52 -0.36
CA ARG A 246 4.97 -16.63 -0.26
C ARG A 246 6.32 -16.14 0.26
N GLU A 247 6.81 -15.01 -0.22
CA GLU A 247 8.07 -14.44 0.26
C GLU A 247 8.01 -14.08 1.74
N LEU A 248 6.98 -13.33 2.14
CA LEU A 248 6.79 -12.88 3.52
C LEU A 248 6.54 -14.02 4.50
N MET A 249 5.81 -15.06 4.09
CA MET A 249 5.37 -16.14 4.98
C MET A 249 6.30 -17.35 4.97
N GLU A 250 7.03 -17.58 3.87
CA GLU A 250 7.89 -18.75 3.70
C GLU A 250 9.36 -18.37 3.69
N LEU A 251 9.81 -17.59 2.71
CA LEU A 251 11.25 -17.34 2.49
C LEU A 251 11.87 -16.44 3.56
N PHE A 252 11.27 -15.30 3.86
CA PHE A 252 11.85 -14.32 4.77
C PHE A 252 12.05 -14.87 6.18
N PRO A 253 11.08 -15.57 6.81
CA PRO A 253 11.30 -16.20 8.11
C PRO A 253 12.47 -17.21 8.10
N ILE A 254 12.68 -17.92 6.98
CA ILE A 254 13.82 -18.85 6.83
C ILE A 254 15.14 -18.08 6.78
N LEU A 255 15.19 -16.95 6.08
CA LEU A 255 16.37 -16.08 6.02
C LEU A 255 16.65 -15.42 7.37
N GLU A 256 15.63 -14.90 8.05
CA GLU A 256 15.75 -14.25 9.37
C GLU A 256 16.26 -15.21 10.44
N SER A 257 15.81 -16.47 10.41
CA SER A 257 16.26 -17.48 11.37
C SER A 257 17.69 -17.98 11.12
N ASN A 258 18.35 -17.54 10.05
CA ASN A 258 19.74 -17.89 9.74
C ASN A 258 20.68 -16.70 9.98
N GLU A 259 21.34 -16.67 11.14
CA GLU A 259 22.26 -15.59 11.55
C GLU A 259 23.33 -15.26 10.50
N LYS A 260 23.87 -16.30 9.83
CA LYS A 260 24.91 -16.12 8.81
C LYS A 260 24.38 -15.43 7.56
N ALA A 261 23.15 -15.77 7.14
CA ALA A 261 22.48 -15.11 6.02
C ALA A 261 22.20 -13.64 6.36
N VAL A 262 21.62 -13.37 7.54
CA VAL A 262 21.33 -12.00 8.01
C VAL A 262 22.59 -11.14 8.08
N GLN A 263 23.67 -11.67 8.66
CA GLN A 263 24.96 -10.95 8.75
C GLN A 263 25.50 -10.58 7.37
N LYS A 264 25.39 -11.49 6.40
CA LYS A 264 25.90 -11.28 5.04
C LYS A 264 25.06 -10.30 4.24
N LEU A 265 23.73 -10.36 4.38
CA LEU A 265 22.83 -9.35 3.82
C LEU A 265 23.10 -7.97 4.40
N THR A 266 23.29 -7.87 5.71
CA THR A 266 23.58 -6.60 6.39
C THR A 266 24.88 -5.99 5.88
N GLN A 267 25.93 -6.81 5.70
CA GLN A 267 27.19 -6.36 5.11
C GLN A 267 27.00 -5.85 3.68
N ALA A 268 26.34 -6.63 2.83
CA ALA A 268 26.15 -6.29 1.42
C ALA A 268 25.31 -5.01 1.22
N VAL A 269 24.26 -4.80 2.04
CA VAL A 269 23.50 -3.55 2.02
C VAL A 269 24.32 -2.37 2.52
N GLY A 270 25.14 -2.57 3.56
CA GLY A 270 26.06 -1.54 4.05
C GLY A 270 27.07 -1.08 2.99
N GLU A 271 27.54 -1.99 2.12
CA GLU A 271 28.44 -1.67 1.01
C GLU A 271 27.72 -0.89 -0.11
N ILE A 272 26.45 -1.20 -0.40
CA ILE A 272 25.64 -0.48 -1.42
C ILE A 272 25.26 0.93 -0.95
N VAL A 273 24.97 1.12 0.34
CA VAL A 273 24.52 2.42 0.88
C VAL A 273 25.68 3.39 1.10
N ASN A 274 26.88 2.89 1.40
CA ASN A 274 28.05 3.72 1.73
C ASN A 274 29.11 3.81 0.61
N GLY A 275 28.92 3.10 -0.50
CA GLY A 275 29.80 3.11 -1.67
C GLY A 275 29.23 3.99 -2.78
#